data_AF-A0AB34KBD5-F1
#
_entry.id   AF-A0AB34KBD5-F1
#
_cell.length_a   1.000
_cell.length_b   1.000
_cell.length_c   1.000
_cell.angle_alpha   90.00
_cell.angle_beta   90.00
_cell.angle_gamma   90.00
#
_symmetry.space_group_name_H-M   'P 1'
#
loop_
_entity.id
_entity.type
_entity.pdbx_description
1 polymer ?
#
loop_
_entity_poly.entity_id
_entity_poly.type
_entity_poly.pdbx_seq_one_letter_code
_entity_poly.pdbx_strand_id
1 'polypeptide(L)'
;MQHTIRVTDDSVEVSVQRDLYTNAIGSSTPVGFIDDIITFSEDAKTPDWYSGHEDWYEMPEKEGLDQKVAAIANMWLEDEDNIKRAAEHVGRHVAPVDRSLLRASGFCRFKAMLDQSSWSLHRRPGIDHEQQVMVFLALEDLGPHNGFPFELSCGQDVCVDGHTSLLTPPTGGGRAICFSLRI
;
A
#
# COMPACT_ATOMS: atom_id res chain seq x y z
N MET A 1 14.76 5.18 14.11
CA MET A 1 14.43 4.39 15.32
C MET A 1 12.95 4.09 15.27
N GLN A 2 12.59 3.08 14.48
CA GLN A 2 11.35 2.34 14.70
C GLN A 2 11.34 1.81 16.14
N HIS A 3 10.25 2.07 16.83
CA HIS A 3 9.95 1.33 18.03
C HIS A 3 9.37 0.00 17.56
N THR A 4 10.19 -1.05 17.55
CA THR A 4 9.68 -2.42 17.46
C THR A 4 8.77 -2.62 18.67
N ILE A 5 7.47 -2.77 18.41
CA ILE A 5 6.51 -3.07 19.47
C ILE A 5 6.32 -4.57 19.44
N ARG A 6 6.56 -5.24 20.57
CA ARG A 6 6.26 -6.67 20.67
C ARG A 6 4.75 -6.88 20.78
N VAL A 7 4.08 -6.81 19.64
CA VAL A 7 2.69 -7.24 19.47
C VAL A 7 2.64 -8.38 18.45
N THR A 8 1.69 -9.29 18.66
CA THR A 8 1.43 -10.45 17.81
C THR A 8 0.18 -10.21 16.96
N ASP A 9 -0.07 -11.09 15.99
CA ASP A 9 -1.28 -11.03 15.14
C ASP A 9 -2.58 -10.97 15.97
N ASP A 10 -2.64 -11.75 17.05
CA ASP A 10 -3.79 -11.84 17.96
C ASP A 10 -3.89 -10.67 18.97
N SER A 11 -3.06 -9.64 18.85
CA SER A 11 -3.07 -8.51 19.77
C SER A 11 -4.28 -7.60 19.53
N VAL A 12 -4.72 -6.91 20.60
CA VAL A 12 -5.83 -5.95 20.53
C VAL A 12 -5.51 -4.81 19.57
N GLU A 13 -4.25 -4.35 19.56
CA GLU A 13 -3.77 -3.27 18.70
C GLU A 13 -3.89 -3.63 17.21
N VAL A 14 -3.53 -4.86 16.83
CA VAL A 14 -3.68 -5.35 15.45
C VAL A 14 -5.16 -5.49 15.08
N SER A 15 -6.00 -6.02 15.98
CA SER A 15 -7.45 -6.11 15.76
C SER A 15 -8.09 -4.75 15.54
N VAL A 16 -7.79 -3.78 16.41
CA VAL A 16 -8.32 -2.40 16.31
C VAL A 16 -7.92 -1.75 14.99
N GLN A 17 -6.68 -1.97 14.54
CA GLN A 17 -6.22 -1.49 13.25
C GLN A 17 -7.02 -2.13 12.10
N ARG A 18 -7.20 -3.46 12.09
CA ARG A 18 -7.98 -4.15 11.05
C ARG A 18 -9.42 -3.62 10.96
N ASP A 19 -10.07 -3.42 12.11
CA ASP A 19 -11.42 -2.89 12.18
C ASP A 19 -11.49 -1.46 11.60
N LEU A 20 -10.50 -0.61 11.93
CA LEU A 20 -10.42 0.76 11.43
C LEU A 20 -10.35 0.83 9.90
N TYR A 21 -9.64 -0.09 9.26
CA TYR A 21 -9.40 -0.08 7.82
C TYR A 21 -10.44 -0.87 7.01
N THR A 22 -11.39 -1.56 7.65
CA THR A 22 -12.41 -2.36 6.94
C THR A 22 -13.21 -1.51 5.94
N ASN A 23 -13.59 -0.29 6.33
CA ASN A 23 -14.32 0.64 5.45
C ASN A 23 -13.42 1.35 4.42
N ALA A 24 -12.09 1.20 4.52
CA ALA A 24 -11.15 1.73 3.57
C ALA A 24 -10.90 0.78 2.39
N ILE A 25 -11.44 -0.45 2.44
CA ILE A 25 -11.25 -1.48 1.42
C ILE A 25 -12.27 -1.32 0.30
N GLY A 26 -11.81 -1.48 -0.94
CA GLY A 26 -12.62 -1.38 -2.14
C GLY A 26 -12.33 -2.49 -3.14
N SER A 27 -12.91 -2.37 -4.32
CA SER A 27 -12.71 -3.32 -5.41
C SER A 27 -12.66 -2.54 -6.69
N SER A 28 -11.46 -2.38 -7.24
CA SER A 28 -11.18 -1.31 -8.19
C SER A 28 -10.52 -1.77 -9.48
N THR A 29 -10.19 -3.05 -9.66
CA THR A 29 -9.40 -3.47 -10.83
C THR A 29 -9.79 -4.83 -11.41
N PRO A 30 -10.03 -4.93 -12.75
CA PRO A 30 -10.24 -6.20 -13.41
C PRO A 30 -8.98 -7.09 -13.40
N VAL A 31 -9.17 -8.36 -13.04
CA VAL A 31 -8.09 -9.37 -12.87
C VAL A 31 -7.12 -9.46 -14.06
N GLY A 32 -7.59 -9.27 -15.29
CA GLY A 32 -6.74 -9.40 -16.50
C GLY A 32 -5.58 -8.40 -16.60
N PHE A 33 -5.65 -7.25 -15.92
CA PHE A 33 -4.55 -6.27 -15.88
C PHE A 33 -3.49 -6.61 -14.82
N ILE A 34 -3.88 -7.39 -13.81
CA ILE A 34 -3.02 -7.74 -12.67
C ILE A 34 -1.97 -8.77 -13.09
N ASP A 35 -2.39 -9.80 -13.82
CA ASP A 35 -1.49 -10.88 -14.30
C ASP A 35 -0.37 -10.34 -15.22
N ASP A 36 -0.70 -9.36 -16.08
CA ASP A 36 0.26 -8.72 -16.98
C ASP A 36 1.34 -7.95 -16.19
N ILE A 37 0.94 -7.21 -15.15
CA ILE A 37 1.90 -6.48 -14.31
C ILE A 37 2.77 -7.43 -13.50
N ILE A 38 2.19 -8.48 -12.91
CA ILE A 38 2.95 -9.49 -12.18
C ILE A 38 4.02 -10.07 -13.10
N THR A 39 3.62 -10.59 -14.26
CA THR A 39 4.52 -11.22 -15.22
C THR A 39 5.59 -10.23 -15.70
N PHE A 40 5.20 -8.98 -15.98
CA PHE A 40 6.15 -7.97 -16.43
C PHE A 40 7.16 -7.57 -15.34
N SER A 41 6.79 -7.67 -14.06
CA SER A 41 7.62 -7.25 -12.92
C SER A 41 8.57 -8.31 -12.37
N GLU A 42 8.54 -9.55 -12.88
CA GLU A 42 9.29 -10.69 -12.29
C GLU A 42 10.81 -10.45 -12.18
N ASP A 43 11.41 -9.74 -13.13
CA ASP A 43 12.83 -9.39 -13.18
C ASP A 43 13.11 -7.93 -12.79
N ALA A 44 12.11 -7.22 -12.24
CA ALA A 44 12.29 -5.88 -11.71
C ALA A 44 13.28 -5.89 -10.54
N LYS A 45 14.12 -4.86 -10.47
CA LYS A 45 15.22 -4.79 -9.49
C LYS A 45 14.89 -3.79 -8.41
N THR A 46 15.06 -4.18 -7.16
CA THR A 46 15.06 -3.22 -6.05
C THR A 46 16.24 -2.26 -6.22
N PRO A 47 16.02 -0.94 -6.22
CA PRO A 47 17.10 0.03 -6.13
C PRO A 47 17.95 -0.15 -4.87
N ASP A 48 19.28 -0.03 -4.99
CA ASP A 48 20.23 -0.31 -3.89
C ASP A 48 19.96 0.53 -2.62
N TRP A 49 19.38 1.72 -2.76
CA TRP A 49 19.10 2.60 -1.62
C TRP A 49 18.04 2.03 -0.65
N TYR A 50 17.18 1.10 -1.10
CA TYR A 50 16.23 0.42 -0.21
C TYR A 50 16.90 -0.50 0.83
N SER A 51 18.15 -0.94 0.57
CA SER A 51 18.89 -1.82 1.49
C SER A 51 19.21 -1.19 2.85
N GLY A 52 19.18 0.15 2.93
CA GLY A 52 19.38 0.91 4.17
C GLY A 52 18.11 1.58 4.72
N HIS A 53 16.97 1.46 4.03
CA HIS A 53 15.73 2.13 4.40
C HIS A 53 14.87 1.28 5.33
N GLU A 54 14.26 1.93 6.32
CA GLU A 54 13.38 1.31 7.33
C GLU A 54 11.95 1.04 6.80
N ASP A 55 11.65 1.36 5.53
CA ASP A 55 10.34 1.15 4.93
C ASP A 55 9.93 -0.34 4.97
N TRP A 56 8.66 -0.65 5.25
CA TRP A 56 8.17 -2.05 5.27
C TRP A 56 8.02 -2.65 3.87
N TYR A 57 8.12 -1.82 2.85
CA TYR A 57 8.04 -2.22 1.46
C TYR A 57 9.22 -1.64 0.69
N GLU A 58 9.42 -2.18 -0.50
CA GLU A 58 10.33 -1.67 -1.51
C GLU A 58 9.57 -1.44 -2.82
N MET A 59 10.12 -0.58 -3.67
CA MET A 59 9.59 -0.34 -5.02
C MET A 59 10.61 -0.80 -6.06
N PRO A 60 10.52 -2.06 -6.53
CA PRO A 60 11.32 -2.54 -7.64
C PRO A 60 11.08 -1.72 -8.91
N GLU A 61 12.15 -1.49 -9.65
CA GLU A 61 12.14 -0.70 -10.88
C GLU A 61 12.48 -1.58 -12.10
N LYS A 62 11.80 -1.28 -13.20
CA LYS A 62 12.05 -1.84 -14.53
C LYS A 62 11.57 -0.83 -15.57
N GLU A 63 12.33 -0.67 -16.64
CA GLU A 63 11.91 0.16 -17.78
C GLU A 63 10.54 -0.31 -18.29
N GLY A 64 9.55 0.58 -18.39
CA GLY A 64 8.19 0.21 -18.80
C GLY A 64 7.21 0.01 -17.65
N LEU A 65 7.70 -0.26 -16.43
CA LEU A 65 6.85 -0.66 -15.29
C LEU A 65 6.10 0.54 -14.72
N ASP A 66 6.73 1.71 -14.67
CA ASP A 66 6.13 2.95 -14.20
C ASP A 66 4.92 3.34 -15.06
N GLN A 67 4.97 3.18 -16.39
CA GLN A 67 3.81 3.50 -17.23
C GLN A 67 2.65 2.51 -17.04
N LYS A 68 2.94 1.21 -16.85
CA LYS A 68 1.91 0.21 -16.55
C LYS A 68 1.23 0.49 -15.22
N VAL A 69 2.01 0.80 -14.19
CA VAL A 69 1.49 1.14 -12.86
C VAL A 69 0.70 2.45 -12.89
N ALA A 70 1.22 3.48 -13.55
CA ALA A 70 0.54 4.76 -13.69
C ALA A 70 -0.80 4.63 -14.42
N ALA A 71 -0.91 3.75 -15.41
CA ALA A 71 -2.18 3.48 -16.08
C ALA A 71 -3.25 2.96 -15.10
N ILE A 72 -2.89 2.04 -14.21
CA ILE A 72 -3.80 1.53 -13.18
C ILE A 72 -4.15 2.60 -12.15
N ALA A 73 -3.16 3.35 -11.66
CA ALA A 73 -3.43 4.45 -10.73
C ALA A 73 -4.38 5.50 -11.32
N ASN A 74 -4.22 5.82 -12.61
CA ASN A 74 -5.13 6.72 -13.32
C ASN A 74 -6.54 6.13 -13.47
N MET A 75 -6.68 4.84 -13.79
CA MET A 75 -8.00 4.19 -13.83
C MET A 75 -8.69 4.21 -12.47
N TRP A 76 -7.95 3.98 -11.38
CA TRP A 76 -8.49 4.06 -10.03
C TRP A 76 -8.97 5.48 -9.70
N LEU A 77 -8.21 6.50 -10.13
CA LEU A 77 -8.53 7.92 -9.93
C LEU A 77 -9.74 8.42 -10.73
N GLU A 78 -9.99 7.83 -11.89
CA GLU A 78 -11.13 8.19 -12.76
C GLU A 78 -12.48 7.76 -12.16
N ASP A 79 -12.48 6.95 -11.10
CA ASP A 79 -13.66 6.54 -10.36
C ASP A 79 -13.90 7.47 -9.15
N GLU A 80 -14.97 8.26 -9.22
CA GLU A 80 -15.36 9.20 -8.15
C GLU A 80 -15.63 8.50 -6.81
N ASP A 81 -16.14 7.27 -6.83
CA ASP A 81 -16.44 6.53 -5.59
C ASP A 81 -15.16 6.15 -4.85
N ASN A 82 -14.07 5.91 -5.57
CA ASN A 82 -12.75 5.66 -4.99
C ASN A 82 -12.20 6.91 -4.28
N ILE A 83 -12.28 8.08 -4.92
CA ILE A 83 -11.85 9.35 -4.32
C ILE A 83 -12.67 9.68 -3.09
N LYS A 84 -13.99 9.50 -3.18
CA LYS A 84 -14.90 9.72 -2.06
C LYS A 84 -14.58 8.80 -0.88
N ARG A 85 -14.42 7.49 -1.12
CA ARG A 85 -14.03 6.52 -0.08
C ARG A 85 -12.71 6.89 0.57
N ALA A 86 -11.69 7.25 -0.21
CA ALA A 86 -10.40 7.67 0.30
C ALA A 86 -10.53 8.90 1.20
N ALA A 87 -11.21 9.95 0.73
CA ALA A 87 -11.42 11.19 1.47
C ALA A 87 -12.20 10.96 2.77
N GLU A 88 -13.29 10.20 2.72
CA GLU A 88 -14.13 9.87 3.87
C GLU A 88 -13.35 9.06 4.93
N HIS A 89 -12.57 8.07 4.51
CA HIS A 89 -11.77 7.25 5.41
C HIS A 89 -10.75 8.09 6.20
N VAL A 90 -10.10 9.05 5.54
CA VAL A 90 -9.10 9.92 6.20
C VAL A 90 -9.68 11.21 6.76
N GLY A 91 -11.01 11.39 6.72
CA GLY A 91 -11.72 12.55 7.25
C GLY A 91 -11.39 13.88 6.54
N ARG A 92 -11.12 13.85 5.24
CA ARG A 92 -10.76 15.02 4.42
C ARG A 92 -11.86 15.40 3.43
N HIS A 93 -11.74 16.58 2.85
CA HIS A 93 -12.67 17.06 1.84
C HIS A 93 -12.53 16.23 0.56
N VAL A 94 -13.65 15.83 -0.05
CA VAL A 94 -13.64 15.15 -1.34
C VAL A 94 -13.12 16.11 -2.41
N ALA A 95 -11.89 15.90 -2.88
CA ALA A 95 -11.36 16.66 -3.99
C ALA A 95 -12.10 16.27 -5.29
N PRO A 96 -12.30 17.21 -6.25
CA PRO A 96 -12.73 16.83 -7.58
C PRO A 96 -11.70 15.89 -8.21
N VAL A 97 -12.18 14.90 -8.97
CA VAL A 97 -11.31 13.99 -9.72
C VAL A 97 -10.38 14.78 -10.64
N ASP A 98 -9.08 14.68 -10.39
CA ASP A 98 -8.03 15.27 -11.21
C ASP A 98 -6.79 14.37 -11.15
N ARG A 99 -6.14 14.16 -12.30
CA ARG A 99 -4.86 13.44 -12.39
C ARG A 99 -3.75 14.13 -11.60
N SER A 100 -3.88 15.44 -11.34
CA SER A 100 -2.96 16.19 -10.48
C SER A 100 -2.97 15.73 -9.01
N LEU A 101 -3.99 14.95 -8.59
CA LEU A 101 -4.02 14.32 -7.28
C LEU A 101 -2.96 13.22 -7.14
N LEU A 102 -2.59 12.55 -8.24
CA LEU A 102 -1.56 11.50 -8.23
C LEU A 102 -0.19 12.12 -8.00
N ARG A 103 0.44 11.79 -6.87
CA ARG A 103 1.79 12.29 -6.53
C ARG A 103 2.88 11.34 -6.99
N ALA A 104 2.73 10.07 -6.66
CA ALA A 104 3.66 9.03 -7.02
C ALA A 104 2.90 7.70 -7.16
N SER A 105 3.46 6.80 -7.96
CA SER A 105 2.96 5.45 -8.13
C SER A 105 4.10 4.49 -8.41
N GLY A 106 4.03 3.27 -7.89
CA GLY A 106 5.07 2.26 -8.08
C GLY A 106 4.54 0.85 -7.83
N PHE A 107 5.21 -0.12 -8.43
CA PHE A 107 5.08 -1.51 -8.04
C PHE A 107 5.74 -1.69 -6.67
N CYS A 108 5.09 -2.43 -5.79
CA CYS A 108 5.45 -2.55 -4.38
C CYS A 108 5.64 -4.02 -4.02
N ARG A 109 6.71 -4.34 -3.28
CA ARG A 109 6.92 -5.64 -2.64
C ARG A 109 7.13 -5.45 -1.15
N PHE A 110 6.42 -6.21 -0.32
CA PHE A 110 6.56 -6.13 1.14
C PHE A 110 7.82 -6.84 1.62
N LYS A 111 8.59 -6.18 2.49
CA LYS A 111 9.87 -6.67 3.01
C LYS A 111 9.64 -7.54 4.22
N ALA A 112 10.30 -8.69 4.23
CA ALA A 112 10.41 -9.51 5.43
C ALA A 112 11.35 -8.81 6.43
N MET A 113 10.91 -8.68 7.68
CA MET A 113 11.71 -8.08 8.76
C MET A 113 12.80 -9.05 9.23
N LEU A 114 13.93 -8.55 9.72
CA LEU A 114 14.95 -9.44 10.31
C LEU A 114 14.42 -10.19 11.52
N ASP A 115 13.63 -9.50 12.35
CA ASP A 115 12.86 -10.11 13.42
C ASP A 115 11.55 -10.66 12.86
N GLN A 116 11.52 -11.98 12.61
CA GLN A 116 10.36 -12.69 12.09
C GLN A 116 9.23 -12.89 13.13
N SER A 117 9.38 -12.35 14.35
CA SER A 117 8.49 -12.66 15.48
C SER A 117 7.63 -11.50 15.97
N SER A 118 7.92 -10.26 15.58
CA SER A 118 7.24 -9.08 16.09
C SER A 118 6.77 -8.15 14.99
N TRP A 119 5.61 -7.53 15.22
CA TRP A 119 5.11 -6.48 14.34
C TRP A 119 5.88 -5.17 14.55
N SER A 120 6.00 -4.37 13.49
CA SER A 120 6.70 -3.09 13.52
C SER A 120 5.71 -1.93 13.50
N LEU A 121 5.93 -0.91 14.33
CA LEU A 121 5.17 0.34 14.27
C LEU A 121 5.87 1.34 13.35
N HIS A 122 5.20 1.70 12.26
CA HIS A 122 5.61 2.73 11.34
C HIS A 122 4.84 4.00 11.63
N ARG A 123 5.54 5.03 12.09
CA ARG A 123 4.95 6.34 12.39
C ARG A 123 4.99 7.18 11.11
N ARG A 124 3.81 7.39 10.51
CA ARG A 124 3.63 8.14 9.24
C ARG A 124 4.23 7.41 8.03
N PRO A 125 3.53 6.42 7.45
CA PRO A 125 4.03 5.65 6.31
C PRO A 125 4.06 6.43 4.99
N GLY A 126 3.53 7.66 4.96
CA GLY A 126 3.53 8.51 3.76
C GLY A 126 4.94 8.81 3.23
N ILE A 127 5.03 9.07 1.92
CA ILE A 127 6.31 9.21 1.23
C ILE A 127 6.94 10.61 1.37
N ASP A 128 6.23 11.59 1.93
CA ASP A 128 6.77 12.93 2.22
C ASP A 128 6.09 13.60 3.44
N HIS A 129 6.35 14.91 3.62
CA HIS A 129 5.82 15.72 4.72
C HIS A 129 4.40 16.28 4.48
N GLU A 130 3.85 16.15 3.28
CA GLU A 130 2.50 16.59 2.95
C GLU A 130 1.46 15.55 3.38
N GLN A 131 0.23 15.99 3.64
CA GLN A 131 -0.88 15.06 3.89
C GLN A 131 -1.17 14.25 2.63
N GLN A 132 -1.10 12.92 2.76
CA GLN A 132 -1.31 12.00 1.65
C GLN A 132 -2.24 10.86 2.07
N VAL A 133 -2.94 10.33 1.08
CA VAL A 133 -3.56 9.00 1.18
C VAL A 133 -2.73 8.05 0.32
N MET A 134 -2.19 7.01 0.93
CA MET A 134 -1.57 5.91 0.21
C MET A 134 -2.63 4.91 -0.17
N VAL A 135 -2.65 4.46 -1.41
CA VAL A 135 -3.53 3.39 -1.87
C VAL A 135 -2.66 2.19 -2.20
N PHE A 136 -2.99 1.06 -1.60
CA PHE A 136 -2.38 -0.23 -1.91
C PHE A 136 -3.39 -1.10 -2.62
N LEU A 137 -3.13 -1.43 -3.88
CA LEU A 137 -3.93 -2.32 -4.70
C LEU A 137 -3.25 -3.69 -4.77
N ALA A 138 -3.97 -4.71 -4.31
CA ALA A 138 -3.48 -6.07 -4.17
C ALA A 138 -3.31 -6.75 -5.55
N LEU A 139 -2.09 -7.19 -5.87
CA LEU A 139 -1.82 -7.97 -7.08
C LEU A 139 -1.99 -9.49 -6.84
N GLU A 140 -2.01 -9.90 -5.60
CA GLU A 140 -2.31 -11.24 -5.14
C GLU A 140 -3.12 -11.14 -3.85
N ASP A 141 -3.57 -12.25 -3.27
CA ASP A 141 -4.19 -12.19 -1.95
C ASP A 141 -3.14 -11.70 -0.94
N LEU A 142 -3.38 -10.54 -0.33
CA LEU A 142 -2.49 -9.92 0.63
C LEU A 142 -2.99 -10.17 2.04
N GLY A 143 -2.03 -10.37 2.96
CA GLY A 143 -2.33 -10.55 4.36
C GLY A 143 -1.08 -10.60 5.23
N PRO A 144 -1.26 -10.81 6.54
CA PRO A 144 -0.17 -10.89 7.50
C PRO A 144 0.85 -11.99 7.22
N HIS A 145 0.51 -12.93 6.33
CA HIS A 145 1.37 -14.03 5.91
C HIS A 145 2.39 -13.61 4.84
N ASN A 146 2.16 -12.51 4.12
CA ASN A 146 3.04 -12.02 3.05
C ASN A 146 3.43 -10.54 3.19
N GLY A 147 3.35 -10.01 4.41
CA GLY A 147 3.89 -8.69 4.76
C GLY A 147 2.88 -7.56 4.79
N PHE A 148 1.61 -7.84 4.49
CA PHE A 148 0.56 -6.83 4.50
C PHE A 148 -0.29 -6.88 5.78
N PRO A 149 -0.67 -5.76 6.39
CA PRO A 149 -1.34 -5.79 7.69
C PRO A 149 -2.84 -6.14 7.64
N PHE A 150 -3.44 -6.16 6.44
CA PHE A 150 -4.87 -6.37 6.22
C PHE A 150 -5.09 -7.56 5.28
N GLU A 151 -6.25 -8.20 5.38
CA GLU A 151 -6.69 -9.18 4.39
C GLU A 151 -7.26 -8.44 3.18
N LEU A 152 -6.64 -8.59 2.01
CA LEU A 152 -7.16 -8.14 0.73
C LEU A 152 -7.13 -9.28 -0.27
N SER A 153 -8.24 -9.51 -0.96
CA SER A 153 -8.25 -10.37 -2.13
C SER A 153 -7.56 -9.68 -3.30
N CYS A 154 -6.99 -10.46 -4.22
CA CYS A 154 -6.45 -9.93 -5.47
C CYS A 154 -7.45 -8.99 -6.19
N GLY A 155 -6.97 -7.80 -6.58
CA GLY A 155 -7.76 -6.74 -7.22
C GLY A 155 -8.56 -5.82 -6.27
N GLN A 156 -8.54 -6.11 -4.97
CA GLN A 156 -8.98 -5.16 -3.96
C GLN A 156 -7.90 -4.13 -3.67
N ASP A 157 -8.32 -3.01 -3.09
CA ASP A 157 -7.44 -1.94 -2.68
C ASP A 157 -7.79 -1.43 -1.29
N VAL A 158 -6.84 -0.79 -0.60
CA VAL A 158 -7.09 -0.12 0.68
C VAL A 158 -6.45 1.26 0.72
N CYS A 159 -7.19 2.21 1.29
CA CYS A 159 -6.73 3.57 1.51
C CYS A 159 -6.10 3.69 2.91
N VAL A 160 -4.83 4.12 2.97
CA VAL A 160 -4.06 4.32 4.20
C VAL A 160 -3.71 5.80 4.34
N ASP A 161 -4.10 6.41 5.46
CA ASP A 161 -3.60 7.75 5.78
C ASP A 161 -2.09 7.72 6.03
N GLY A 162 -1.32 8.41 5.19
CA GLY A 162 0.13 8.52 5.30
C GLY A 162 0.60 9.21 6.59
N HIS A 163 -0.28 9.84 7.35
CA HIS A 163 0.00 10.48 8.64
C HIS A 163 -0.36 9.63 9.86
N THR A 164 -1.13 8.56 9.67
CA THR A 164 -1.55 7.67 10.74
C THR A 164 -0.50 6.59 10.95
N SER A 165 -0.29 6.17 12.20
CA SER A 165 0.66 5.09 12.46
C SER A 165 0.09 3.77 12.00
N LEU A 166 0.93 2.91 11.43
CA LEU A 166 0.52 1.59 10.97
C LEU A 166 1.46 0.52 11.53
N LEU A 167 0.86 -0.52 12.08
CA LEU A 167 1.51 -1.76 12.49
C LEU A 167 1.59 -2.69 11.29
N THR A 168 2.78 -3.24 11.02
CA THR A 168 2.97 -4.22 9.95
C THR A 168 3.58 -5.53 10.43
N PRO A 169 3.19 -6.64 9.79
CA PRO A 169 3.65 -7.97 10.14
C PRO A 169 5.16 -8.13 9.83
N PRO A 170 5.82 -9.10 10.46
CA PRO A 170 7.24 -9.38 10.22
C PRO A 170 7.52 -10.13 8.90
N THR A 171 6.50 -10.71 8.28
CA THR A 171 6.61 -11.46 7.02
C THR A 171 6.81 -10.53 5.82
N GLY A 172 7.03 -11.08 4.62
CA GLY A 172 7.11 -10.31 3.39
C GLY A 172 6.83 -11.16 2.16
N GLY A 173 7.05 -10.57 0.99
CA GLY A 173 6.92 -11.23 -0.32
C GLY A 173 5.67 -10.86 -1.10
N GLY A 174 4.63 -10.35 -0.43
CA GLY A 174 3.39 -9.89 -1.07
C GLY A 174 3.64 -8.71 -2.01
N ARG A 175 2.85 -8.64 -3.07
CA ARG A 175 2.99 -7.65 -4.15
C ARG A 175 1.74 -6.79 -4.29
N ALA A 176 1.97 -5.50 -4.47
CA ALA A 176 0.92 -4.51 -4.64
C ALA A 176 1.32 -3.47 -5.68
N ILE A 177 0.35 -2.70 -6.14
CA ILE A 177 0.60 -1.36 -6.66
C ILE A 177 0.38 -0.38 -5.51
N CYS A 178 1.34 0.51 -5.29
CA CYS A 178 1.26 1.57 -4.31
C CYS A 178 1.24 2.92 -5.03
N PHE A 179 0.28 3.78 -4.70
CA PHE A 179 0.29 5.17 -5.16
C PHE A 179 -0.18 6.11 -4.07
N SER A 180 0.28 7.36 -4.12
CA SER A 180 -0.07 8.39 -3.15
C SER A 180 -0.89 9.50 -3.79
N LEU A 181 -1.90 9.95 -3.05
CA LEU A 181 -2.86 10.96 -3.47
C LEU A 181 -2.79 12.17 -2.55
N ARG A 182 -2.93 13.36 -3.14
CA ARG A 182 -3.06 14.62 -2.40
C ARG A 182 -4.54 14.98 -2.19
N ILE A 183 -5.17 14.32 -1.22
CA ILE A 183 -6.53 14.59 -0.75
C ILE A 183 -6.45 15.19 0.65
#